data_AF-A0A7S0YC55-F1
#
_entry.id   AF-A0A7S0YC55-F1
#
_cell.length_a   1.000
_cell.length_b   1.000
_cell.length_c   1.000
_cell.angle_alpha   90.00
_cell.angle_beta   90.00
_cell.angle_gamma   90.00
#
_symmetry.space_group_name_H-M   'P 1'
#
loop_
_entity.id
_entity.type
_entity.pdbx_description
1 polymer ?
#
loop_
_entity_poly.entity_id
_entity_poly.type
_entity_poly.pdbx_seq_one_letter_code
_entity_poly.pdbx_strand_id
1 'polypeptide(L)'
;NGNGNNNGNGNSNHNSTTNNNSSNNNNNPNSSSESTDIPLKVCLGPKRNRQIISFEDKILIDQDQSRPTLSIFEHIEGSKYSDGLFPSYVLPNGRRAHFYYCGGSLLDEVAIEAVAPPPRPSTVPQALQQTMPLAGVLSTVAKPPGSAPPFIPYKPVPRIVPLPNRHTLTVKHPDRLDDPAAYGDLREDNLQLIIQTKKIIKTQTTTRVEDLEVKPIEEREPWTLPSSIFKPRVRESDAKGFFDSHQVEEKMFERDWQRACAKEKFMSMLIRENKAGKAGKDEKVAIKEIHDVLLKNYLQLYGAFVYYAAAGTGDPYHLSLNAFTSFLDECAIADSESQFCKRSDCDTVFIVCNFQPDKKSAEAQVNIENAMMRYEYLEAIVRLALSKYGKGQESDDIGVCVQNLVERNVLSNLSPLASVVPNDFRQDRLYNEEVDLILKKHQNLLKALYSRYRLKPSGGGLRHKVLRLDGWLQFLNDAHLVDAQFTLQDGILAFLWSRMFIIDEIKDYSKYSSITFVDFLEALGRVADAKSLPSASDLDSHNYENVLDWAMDKERMEGDIGTSNNNNNNNNTSSSGG
;
A
#
# COMPACT_ATOMS: atom_id res chain seq x y z
N ASN A 1 37.05 -35.84 -50.45
CA ASN A 1 37.86 -34.87 -51.20
C ASN A 1 37.85 -33.56 -50.42
N GLY A 2 38.73 -33.30 -49.45
CA GLY A 2 40.17 -32.95 -49.60
C GLY A 2 40.26 -31.50 -50.11
N ASN A 3 40.84 -30.47 -49.47
CA ASN A 3 41.93 -30.26 -48.50
C ASN A 3 41.57 -29.05 -47.59
N GLY A 4 41.95 -28.95 -46.30
CA GLY A 4 43.30 -28.61 -45.75
C GLY A 4 43.45 -27.08 -45.64
N ASN A 5 43.90 -26.37 -44.60
CA ASN A 5 44.76 -26.54 -43.41
C ASN A 5 44.49 -25.27 -42.53
N ASN A 6 44.82 -25.05 -41.26
CA ASN A 6 45.90 -25.55 -40.40
C ASN A 6 45.65 -25.09 -38.93
N ASN A 7 46.10 -25.92 -37.98
CA ASN A 7 46.61 -25.65 -36.61
C ASN A 7 45.78 -24.79 -35.62
N GLY A 8 45.48 -25.20 -34.39
CA GLY A 8 46.09 -26.26 -33.56
C GLY A 8 46.77 -25.65 -32.33
N ASN A 9 46.06 -25.69 -31.20
CA ASN A 9 46.51 -25.76 -29.80
C ASN A 9 47.59 -24.82 -29.22
N GLY A 10 47.25 -24.26 -28.06
CA GLY A 10 47.99 -24.62 -26.85
C GLY A 10 48.64 -23.49 -26.05
N ASN A 11 48.19 -23.41 -24.80
CA ASN A 11 48.97 -23.11 -23.59
C ASN A 11 49.46 -21.69 -23.25
N SER A 12 49.03 -21.27 -22.05
CA SER A 12 49.81 -20.68 -20.95
C SER A 12 50.99 -19.76 -21.27
N ASN A 13 50.96 -18.54 -20.72
CA ASN A 13 52.07 -17.90 -19.99
C ASN A 13 51.51 -16.64 -19.30
N HIS A 14 51.72 -16.41 -17.99
CA HIS A 14 52.96 -15.95 -17.33
C HIS A 14 53.45 -14.57 -17.77
N ASN A 15 53.99 -13.86 -16.78
CA ASN A 15 54.65 -12.54 -16.79
C ASN A 15 53.74 -11.34 -16.49
N SER A 16 54.11 -10.37 -15.65
CA SER A 16 55.29 -10.22 -14.80
C SER A 16 55.09 -8.95 -13.99
N THR A 17 55.13 -9.06 -12.68
CA THR A 17 55.21 -7.93 -11.75
C THR A 17 56.68 -7.56 -11.60
N THR A 18 57.07 -6.38 -12.08
CA THR A 18 58.36 -5.78 -11.74
C THR A 18 58.14 -4.67 -10.71
N ASN A 19 58.78 -4.88 -9.57
CA ASN A 19 59.02 -3.95 -8.48
C ASN A 19 59.58 -2.61 -8.96
N ASN A 20 59.21 -1.54 -8.26
CA ASN A 20 60.18 -0.55 -7.81
C ASN A 20 59.83 -0.11 -6.38
N ASN A 21 60.66 -0.55 -5.45
CA ASN A 21 60.76 -0.02 -4.10
C ASN A 21 61.47 1.33 -4.15
N SER A 22 60.89 2.32 -3.49
CA SER A 22 61.65 3.43 -2.92
C SER A 22 61.23 3.58 -1.47
N SER A 23 62.12 3.12 -0.59
CA SER A 23 62.09 3.29 0.85
C SER A 23 62.10 4.78 1.20
N ASN A 24 61.25 5.20 2.12
CA ASN A 24 61.60 6.27 3.03
C ASN A 24 61.03 5.98 4.42
N ASN A 25 61.95 5.64 5.33
CA ASN A 25 61.73 5.56 6.76
C ASN A 25 61.54 6.99 7.29
N ASN A 26 60.43 7.23 7.99
CA ASN A 26 60.42 8.24 9.05
C ASN A 26 59.46 7.78 10.16
N ASN A 27 60.06 7.37 11.27
CA ASN A 27 59.40 7.18 12.54
C ASN A 27 58.88 8.53 13.05
N ASN A 28 57.59 8.59 13.40
CA ASN A 28 57.13 9.51 14.42
C ASN A 28 55.99 8.82 15.22
N PRO A 29 56.08 8.71 16.55
CA PRO A 29 55.07 8.07 17.36
C PRO A 29 54.04 9.13 17.78
N ASN A 30 52.81 9.01 17.31
CA ASN A 30 51.71 9.71 17.95
C ASN A 30 50.47 8.82 17.95
N SER A 31 50.08 8.45 19.17
CA SER A 31 48.83 7.85 19.54
C SER A 31 47.65 8.70 19.07
N SER A 32 46.79 8.11 18.23
CA SER A 32 45.39 8.49 18.14
C SER A 32 44.59 7.20 18.20
N SER A 33 43.75 7.09 19.22
CA SER A 33 42.72 6.07 19.37
C SER A 33 42.02 5.80 18.04
N GLU A 34 42.19 4.60 17.48
CA GLU A 34 41.34 4.12 16.40
C GLU A 34 39.90 4.06 16.93
N SER A 35 39.08 5.04 16.57
CA SER A 35 37.65 4.80 16.45
C SER A 35 37.54 3.69 15.41
N THR A 36 37.11 2.50 15.82
CA THR A 36 36.65 1.50 14.86
C THR A 36 35.32 1.99 14.31
N ASP A 37 35.37 3.01 13.46
CA ASP A 37 34.25 3.46 12.67
C ASP A 37 33.92 2.32 11.72
N ILE A 38 32.82 1.63 12.00
CA ILE A 38 32.30 0.60 11.11
C ILE A 38 31.83 1.35 9.87
N PRO A 39 32.45 1.15 8.68
CA PRO A 39 32.09 1.93 7.51
C PRO A 39 30.64 1.65 7.14
N LEU A 40 29.82 2.69 7.21
CA LEU A 40 28.40 2.62 6.85
C LEU A 40 28.31 2.19 5.38
N LYS A 41 27.55 1.13 5.09
CA LYS A 41 27.32 0.67 3.70
C LYS A 41 25.83 0.71 3.41
N VAL A 42 25.41 1.56 2.48
CA VAL A 42 24.02 1.60 2.03
C VAL A 42 23.88 0.64 0.85
N CYS A 43 22.99 -0.36 0.98
CA CYS A 43 22.84 -1.43 -0.01
C CYS A 43 21.39 -1.51 -0.53
N LEU A 44 21.20 -1.51 -1.85
CA LEU A 44 19.95 -1.97 -2.46
C LEU A 44 20.02 -3.51 -2.60
N GLY A 45 19.00 -4.20 -2.10
CA GLY A 45 18.90 -5.65 -2.24
C GLY A 45 18.44 -6.07 -3.64
N PRO A 46 18.90 -7.22 -4.19
CA PRO A 46 19.91 -8.16 -3.64
C PRO A 46 21.35 -7.63 -3.76
N LYS A 47 22.21 -7.89 -2.77
CA LYS A 47 23.57 -7.30 -2.70
C LYS A 47 24.42 -7.62 -3.94
N ARG A 48 24.67 -6.61 -4.78
CA ARG A 48 25.63 -6.64 -5.91
C ARG A 48 26.62 -5.49 -5.75
N ASN A 49 27.86 -5.63 -6.23
CA ASN A 49 28.92 -4.61 -6.05
C ASN A 49 28.51 -3.20 -6.53
N ARG A 50 27.59 -3.07 -7.49
CA ARG A 50 27.09 -1.79 -8.03
C ARG A 50 25.86 -1.22 -7.31
N GLN A 51 25.35 -1.94 -6.31
CA GLN A 51 24.18 -1.58 -5.50
C GLN A 51 24.57 -1.29 -4.05
N ILE A 52 25.88 -1.16 -3.78
CA ILE A 52 26.48 -0.89 -2.48
C ILE A 52 27.23 0.43 -2.60
N ILE A 53 26.83 1.43 -1.82
CA ILE A 53 27.61 2.67 -1.66
C ILE A 53 28.44 2.53 -0.37
N SER A 54 29.77 2.57 -0.54
CA SER A 54 30.75 2.68 0.53
C SER A 54 31.24 4.13 0.59
N PHE A 55 31.33 4.73 1.77
CA PHE A 55 31.77 6.13 1.92
C PHE A 55 33.28 6.35 1.72
N GLU A 56 34.03 5.28 1.44
CA GLU A 56 35.47 5.30 1.16
C GLU A 56 35.81 5.26 -0.34
N ASP A 57 34.87 4.82 -1.19
CA ASP A 57 35.09 4.66 -2.63
C ASP A 57 34.53 5.83 -3.44
N LYS A 58 35.24 6.24 -4.50
CA LYS A 58 34.77 7.28 -5.42
C LYS A 58 33.42 6.89 -6.03
N ILE A 59 32.44 7.78 -5.90
CA ILE A 59 31.08 7.64 -6.44
C ILE A 59 31.18 7.43 -7.96
N LEU A 60 30.87 6.22 -8.43
CA LEU A 60 30.70 5.92 -9.84
C LEU A 60 29.33 6.42 -10.29
N ILE A 61 29.32 7.51 -11.06
CA ILE A 61 28.11 8.02 -11.71
C ILE A 61 27.86 7.15 -12.94
N ASP A 62 26.86 6.28 -12.88
CA ASP A 62 26.40 5.48 -14.02
C ASP A 62 25.49 6.35 -14.92
N GLN A 63 25.69 6.33 -16.23
CA GLN A 63 24.96 7.19 -17.19
C GLN A 63 23.70 6.52 -17.76
N ASP A 64 23.41 5.27 -17.38
CA ASP A 64 22.27 4.52 -17.90
C ASP A 64 21.00 4.78 -17.05
N GLN A 65 20.14 5.69 -17.52
CA GLN A 65 18.91 6.12 -16.83
C GLN A 65 17.84 5.01 -16.72
N SER A 66 18.02 3.89 -17.41
CA SER A 66 17.04 2.80 -17.46
C SER A 66 17.11 1.83 -16.27
N ARG A 67 18.17 1.92 -15.45
CA ARG A 67 18.41 1.00 -14.34
C ARG A 67 18.20 1.66 -12.98
N PRO A 68 17.65 0.92 -12.00
CA PRO A 68 17.44 1.47 -10.66
C PRO A 68 18.77 1.79 -10.01
N THR A 69 19.01 3.08 -9.78
CA THR A 69 20.22 3.61 -9.15
C THR A 69 19.88 4.26 -7.81
N LEU A 70 20.82 4.21 -6.87
CA LEU A 70 20.71 4.94 -5.61
C LEU A 70 21.33 6.31 -5.80
N SER A 71 20.53 7.37 -5.73
CA SER A 71 20.99 8.74 -5.86
C SER A 71 21.17 9.38 -4.49
N ILE A 72 22.22 10.20 -4.37
CA ILE A 72 22.54 10.98 -3.17
C ILE A 72 22.50 12.46 -3.53
N PHE A 73 21.87 13.25 -2.68
CA PHE A 73 22.02 14.71 -2.71
C PHE A 73 22.21 15.25 -1.30
N GLU A 74 22.95 16.33 -1.19
CA GLU A 74 23.27 16.93 0.09
C GLU A 74 22.07 17.69 0.67
N HIS A 75 21.84 17.52 1.97
CA HIS A 75 20.84 18.29 2.69
C HIS A 75 21.37 19.70 2.96
N ILE A 76 20.69 20.69 2.38
CA ILE A 76 20.96 22.10 2.64
C ILE A 76 20.05 22.56 3.78
N GLU A 77 20.66 23.11 4.83
CA GLU A 77 19.94 23.62 5.99
C GLU A 77 18.98 24.75 5.57
N GLY A 78 17.69 24.63 5.92
CA GLY A 78 16.63 25.54 5.49
C GLY A 78 15.92 25.16 4.18
N SER A 79 16.29 24.05 3.52
CA SER A 79 15.58 23.54 2.34
C SER A 79 14.15 23.10 2.67
N LYS A 80 13.16 23.85 2.19
CA LYS A 80 11.73 23.46 2.24
C LYS A 80 11.35 22.38 1.22
N TYR A 81 12.20 22.17 0.21
CA TYR A 81 11.94 21.23 -0.89
C TYR A 81 12.15 19.77 -0.52
N SER A 82 12.99 19.48 0.47
CA SER A 82 13.28 18.11 0.93
C SER A 82 12.70 17.80 2.31
N ASP A 83 12.14 18.82 2.99
CA ASP A 83 11.62 18.70 4.35
C ASP A 83 10.40 17.76 4.42
N GLY A 84 10.49 16.74 5.27
CA GLY A 84 9.50 15.67 5.41
C GLY A 84 9.34 14.72 4.21
N LEU A 85 10.10 14.90 3.13
CA LEU A 85 10.03 14.04 1.93
C LEU A 85 11.03 12.88 2.00
N PHE A 86 12.25 13.17 2.47
CA PHE A 86 13.32 12.18 2.62
C PHE A 86 13.95 12.29 4.01
N PRO A 87 14.23 11.17 4.69
CA PRO A 87 15.04 11.21 5.89
C PRO A 87 16.43 11.75 5.56
N SER A 88 16.99 12.53 6.49
CA SER A 88 18.34 13.06 6.38
C SER A 88 19.29 12.19 7.20
N TYR A 89 20.39 11.77 6.60
CA TYR A 89 21.39 10.92 7.22
C TYR A 89 22.65 11.73 7.48
N VAL A 90 23.18 11.61 8.70
CA VAL A 90 24.48 12.20 9.04
C VAL A 90 25.57 11.31 8.47
N LEU A 91 26.34 11.85 7.53
CA LEU A 91 27.50 11.20 6.94
C LEU A 91 28.67 11.22 7.95
N PRO A 92 29.68 10.34 7.80
CA PRO A 92 30.87 10.34 8.66
C PRO A 92 31.63 11.69 8.70
N ASN A 93 31.49 12.50 7.66
CA ASN A 93 32.06 13.85 7.58
C ASN A 93 31.20 14.93 8.28
N GLY A 94 30.15 14.54 9.02
CA GLY A 94 29.24 15.44 9.73
C GLY A 94 28.18 16.12 8.85
N ARG A 95 28.27 16.01 7.51
CA ARG A 95 27.29 16.61 6.58
C ARG A 95 26.03 15.74 6.53
N ARG A 96 24.87 16.35 6.29
CA ARG A 96 23.62 15.62 6.10
C ARG A 96 23.40 15.36 4.61
N ALA A 97 22.95 14.16 4.26
CA ALA A 97 22.57 13.81 2.89
C ALA A 97 21.24 13.03 2.87
N HIS A 98 20.56 13.13 1.74
CA HIS A 98 19.36 12.38 1.43
C HIS A 98 19.71 11.29 0.41
N PHE A 99 19.22 10.08 0.64
CA PHE A 99 19.32 8.97 -0.30
C PHE A 99 17.94 8.69 -0.89
N TYR A 100 17.87 8.47 -2.20
CA TYR A 100 16.61 8.08 -2.83
C TYR A 100 16.82 7.12 -3.99
N TYR A 101 15.81 6.27 -4.22
CA TYR A 101 15.80 5.27 -5.27
C TYR A 101 15.31 5.88 -6.59
N CYS A 102 16.18 5.96 -7.59
CA CYS A 102 15.86 6.39 -8.95
C CYS A 102 15.26 5.24 -9.77
N GLY A 103 14.05 4.81 -9.43
CA GLY A 103 13.34 3.76 -10.19
C GLY A 103 11.82 3.91 -10.17
N GLY A 104 11.31 5.12 -10.03
CA GLY A 104 9.87 5.45 -10.09
C GLY A 104 9.01 4.95 -8.92
N SER A 105 9.50 4.01 -8.11
CA SER A 105 8.79 3.44 -6.97
C SER A 105 9.26 4.03 -5.64
N LEU A 106 8.31 4.43 -4.79
CA LEU A 106 8.60 4.78 -3.40
C LEU A 106 8.70 3.50 -2.57
N LEU A 107 9.86 3.24 -1.96
CA LEU A 107 10.14 2.03 -1.15
C LEU A 107 10.36 2.39 0.32
N ASP A 108 9.85 1.57 1.24
CA ASP A 108 10.12 1.63 2.68
C ASP A 108 11.61 1.42 2.92
N GLU A 109 12.18 2.17 3.86
CA GLU A 109 13.51 1.88 4.38
C GLU A 109 13.41 0.73 5.38
N VAL A 110 14.31 -0.25 5.27
CA VAL A 110 14.46 -1.27 6.30
C VAL A 110 15.57 -0.82 7.23
N ALA A 111 15.19 -0.47 8.46
CA ALA A 111 16.17 -0.32 9.54
C ALA A 111 16.91 -1.65 9.69
N ILE A 112 18.23 -1.63 9.57
CA ILE A 112 19.06 -2.76 9.98
C ILE A 112 18.99 -2.74 11.51
N GLU A 113 18.14 -3.59 12.09
CA GLU A 113 18.19 -3.82 13.53
C GLU A 113 19.63 -4.20 13.89
N ALA A 114 20.22 -3.49 14.85
CA ALA A 114 21.50 -3.89 15.41
C ALA A 114 21.39 -5.37 15.79
N VAL A 115 22.32 -6.20 15.31
CA VAL A 115 22.33 -7.65 15.54
C VAL A 115 21.97 -7.89 17.01
N ALA A 116 20.83 -8.56 17.24
CA ALA A 116 20.38 -8.83 18.60
C ALA A 116 21.55 -9.51 19.33
N PRO A 117 22.02 -8.96 20.46
CA PRO A 117 23.12 -9.56 21.19
C PRO A 117 22.75 -11.01 21.51
N PRO A 118 23.72 -11.94 21.46
CA PRO A 118 23.42 -13.35 21.73
C PRO A 118 22.69 -13.48 23.07
N PRO A 119 21.75 -14.42 23.19
CA PRO A 119 20.98 -14.60 24.40
C PRO A 119 21.92 -14.76 25.59
N ARG A 120 21.57 -14.12 26.72
CA ARG A 120 22.37 -14.24 27.94
C ARG A 120 22.50 -15.72 28.29
N PRO A 121 23.72 -16.23 28.54
CA PRO A 121 23.93 -17.64 28.83
C PRO A 121 23.10 -18.04 30.06
N SER A 122 22.22 -19.01 29.89
CA SER A 122 21.28 -19.46 30.91
C SER A 122 21.87 -20.50 31.86
N THR A 123 23.10 -20.96 31.56
CA THR A 123 23.82 -21.94 32.37
C THR A 123 25.26 -21.51 32.59
N VAL A 124 25.80 -21.79 33.78
CA VAL A 124 27.19 -21.47 34.17
C VAL A 124 28.22 -22.02 33.16
N PRO A 125 28.07 -23.22 32.58
CA PRO A 125 28.98 -23.71 31.54
C PRO A 125 28.95 -22.90 30.23
N GLN A 126 27.78 -22.38 29.81
CA GLN A 126 27.69 -21.50 28.63
C GLN A 126 28.29 -20.11 28.86
N ALA A 127 28.30 -19.64 30.10
CA ALA A 127 28.91 -18.35 30.47
C ALA A 127 30.46 -18.41 30.48
N LEU A 128 31.04 -19.60 30.66
CA LEU A 128 32.47 -19.82 30.88
C LEU A 128 33.26 -20.21 29.61
N GLN A 129 32.74 -19.91 28.41
CA GLN A 129 33.37 -20.08 27.08
C GLN A 129 34.74 -20.78 27.11
N GLN A 130 34.77 -22.09 26.77
CA GLN A 130 35.94 -22.99 26.89
C GLN A 130 37.22 -22.55 26.15
N THR A 131 37.21 -21.43 25.43
CA THR A 131 38.33 -20.93 24.63
C THR A 131 39.06 -19.73 25.24
N MET A 132 38.68 -19.25 26.44
CA MET A 132 39.46 -18.23 27.15
C MET A 132 40.49 -18.86 28.10
N PRO A 133 41.72 -18.32 28.19
CA PRO A 133 42.77 -18.91 29.03
C PRO A 133 42.32 -18.88 30.50
N LEU A 134 42.56 -20.01 31.20
CA LEU A 134 42.14 -20.22 32.57
C LEU A 134 42.62 -19.08 33.49
N ALA A 135 41.70 -18.59 34.34
CA ALA A 135 41.81 -17.39 35.17
C ALA A 135 43.10 -17.27 36.01
N GLY A 136 43.80 -18.37 36.27
CA GLY A 136 45.11 -18.37 36.95
C GLY A 136 46.17 -17.54 36.21
N VAL A 137 46.19 -17.57 34.87
CA VAL A 137 47.17 -16.85 34.06
C VAL A 137 46.92 -15.34 34.08
N LEU A 138 45.64 -14.92 33.99
CA LEU A 138 45.24 -13.52 34.04
C LEU A 138 45.54 -12.87 35.40
N SER A 139 45.43 -13.63 36.49
CA SER A 139 45.74 -13.15 37.84
C SER A 139 47.24 -12.94 38.11
N THR A 140 48.10 -13.57 37.31
CA THR A 140 49.57 -13.48 37.44
C THR A 140 50.12 -12.32 36.60
N VAL A 141 49.51 -12.04 35.44
CA VAL A 141 49.90 -10.95 34.54
C VAL A 141 49.43 -9.57 35.05
N ALA A 142 48.35 -9.52 35.84
CA ALA A 142 47.75 -8.27 36.31
C ALA A 142 48.33 -7.70 37.62
N LYS A 143 49.36 -8.32 38.23
CA LYS A 143 49.94 -7.83 39.49
C LYS A 143 51.18 -6.96 39.23
N PRO A 144 51.26 -5.73 39.78
CA PRO A 144 52.50 -4.95 39.75
C PRO A 144 53.57 -5.59 40.66
N PRO A 145 54.87 -5.41 40.36
CA PRO A 145 55.93 -6.09 41.10
C PRO A 145 56.01 -5.57 42.54
N GLY A 146 55.94 -6.49 43.52
CA GLY A 146 56.31 -6.21 44.92
C GLY A 146 55.27 -6.47 46.01
N SER A 147 54.05 -6.92 45.71
CA SER A 147 53.00 -7.03 46.73
C SER A 147 52.65 -8.49 47.08
N ALA A 148 53.52 -9.13 47.87
CA ALA A 148 53.17 -10.33 48.63
C ALA A 148 52.57 -9.94 50.01
N PRO A 149 51.71 -10.78 50.62
CA PRO A 149 50.79 -10.40 51.70
C PRO A 149 51.42 -10.62 53.11
N PRO A 150 50.68 -10.35 54.21
CA PRO A 150 49.76 -11.37 54.73
C PRO A 150 48.40 -10.84 55.23
N PHE A 151 47.56 -11.82 55.52
CA PHE A 151 46.10 -11.88 55.60
C PHE A 151 45.57 -11.74 57.03
N ILE A 152 44.42 -11.09 57.23
CA ILE A 152 43.47 -11.34 58.34
C ILE A 152 42.03 -11.04 57.86
N PRO A 153 41.03 -11.93 58.05
CA PRO A 153 39.64 -11.66 57.67
C PRO A 153 38.77 -11.29 58.89
N TYR A 154 37.92 -10.26 58.81
CA TYR A 154 36.67 -10.27 59.58
C TYR A 154 35.53 -9.39 59.04
N LYS A 155 34.31 -9.86 59.35
CA LYS A 155 32.98 -9.64 58.77
C LYS A 155 32.31 -8.29 59.11
N PRO A 156 31.50 -7.70 58.21
CA PRO A 156 30.54 -6.67 58.59
C PRO A 156 29.26 -7.29 59.18
N VAL A 157 28.89 -6.85 60.39
CA VAL A 157 27.55 -7.08 60.97
C VAL A 157 26.65 -5.91 60.56
N PRO A 158 25.43 -6.12 60.03
CA PRO A 158 24.51 -5.03 59.75
C PRO A 158 24.00 -4.38 61.04
N ARG A 159 23.98 -3.04 61.11
CA ARG A 159 23.26 -2.33 62.18
C ARG A 159 21.77 -2.38 61.88
N ILE A 160 21.00 -2.94 62.82
CA ILE A 160 19.53 -2.91 62.78
C ILE A 160 19.06 -1.49 63.13
N VAL A 161 18.00 -1.05 62.46
CA VAL A 161 17.38 0.27 62.63
C VAL A 161 16.72 0.37 64.03
N PRO A 162 16.85 1.50 64.75
CA PRO A 162 16.18 1.67 66.04
C PRO A 162 14.66 1.65 65.89
N LEU A 163 13.98 1.04 66.88
CA LEU A 163 12.53 0.97 66.94
C LEU A 163 11.90 2.36 67.11
N PRO A 164 10.75 2.64 66.48
CA PRO A 164 10.04 3.89 66.64
C PRO A 164 9.47 4.06 68.06
N ASN A 165 9.43 5.30 68.51
CA ASN A 165 9.14 5.69 69.89
C ASN A 165 7.64 5.61 70.26
N ARG A 166 6.78 5.24 69.30
CA ARG A 166 5.32 5.19 69.48
C ARG A 166 4.68 4.20 68.51
N HIS A 167 3.69 3.45 69.00
CA HIS A 167 2.91 2.51 68.19
C HIS A 167 1.85 3.25 67.35
N THR A 168 1.54 2.75 66.14
CA THR A 168 0.52 3.31 65.23
C THR A 168 -0.91 2.80 65.50
N LEU A 169 -1.08 1.87 66.45
CA LEU A 169 -2.35 1.23 66.80
C LEU A 169 -2.66 1.45 68.28
N THR A 170 -3.93 1.59 68.64
CA THR A 170 -4.42 1.71 70.02
C THR A 170 -4.47 0.33 70.71
N VAL A 171 -3.36 -0.06 71.31
CA VAL A 171 -3.20 -1.31 72.08
C VAL A 171 -3.49 -1.10 73.57
N LYS A 172 -3.73 -2.19 74.33
CA LYS A 172 -4.09 -2.13 75.76
C LYS A 172 -3.06 -1.39 76.64
N HIS A 173 -1.76 -1.46 76.33
CA HIS A 173 -0.68 -0.84 77.11
C HIS A 173 0.35 -0.12 76.21
N PRO A 174 0.09 1.13 75.79
CA PRO A 174 0.93 1.85 74.82
C PRO A 174 2.29 2.32 75.38
N ASP A 175 2.49 2.30 76.69
CA ASP A 175 3.67 2.89 77.37
C ASP A 175 4.75 1.85 77.75
N ARG A 176 4.56 0.57 77.42
CA ARG A 176 5.49 -0.54 77.73
C ARG A 176 5.87 -1.30 76.46
N LEU A 177 6.86 -0.78 75.74
CA LEU A 177 7.35 -1.33 74.46
C LEU A 177 8.27 -2.55 74.61
N ASP A 178 8.60 -2.89 75.85
CA ASP A 178 9.51 -3.92 76.33
C ASP A 178 8.81 -5.22 76.77
N ASP A 179 7.47 -5.24 76.77
CA ASP A 179 6.63 -6.40 77.10
C ASP A 179 6.12 -7.10 75.82
N PRO A 180 6.28 -8.43 75.65
CA PRO A 180 5.70 -9.17 74.53
C PRO A 180 4.19 -9.01 74.38
N ALA A 181 3.47 -8.71 75.47
CA ALA A 181 2.03 -8.44 75.45
C ALA A 181 1.64 -7.11 74.77
N ALA A 182 2.61 -6.23 74.47
CA ALA A 182 2.39 -4.97 73.77
C ALA A 182 2.18 -5.15 72.25
N TYR A 183 2.46 -6.33 71.71
CA TYR A 183 2.35 -6.65 70.29
C TYR A 183 1.18 -7.60 70.03
N GLY A 184 -0.02 -7.06 69.86
CA GLY A 184 -1.16 -7.80 69.29
C GLY A 184 -2.49 -7.70 70.06
N ASP A 185 -2.47 -7.29 71.33
CA ASP A 185 -3.70 -7.18 72.12
C ASP A 185 -4.36 -5.81 71.94
N LEU A 186 -5.34 -5.78 71.04
CA LEU A 186 -6.19 -4.62 70.79
C LEU A 186 -7.06 -4.31 72.01
N ARG A 187 -7.28 -3.02 72.27
CA ARG A 187 -8.22 -2.55 73.29
C ARG A 187 -9.64 -2.99 72.90
N GLU A 188 -10.36 -3.61 73.83
CA GLU A 188 -11.77 -3.94 73.65
C GLU A 188 -12.59 -2.66 73.80
N ASP A 189 -13.10 -2.14 72.67
CA ASP A 189 -14.08 -1.06 72.67
C ASP A 189 -15.50 -1.65 72.76
N ASN A 190 -16.32 -1.05 73.63
CA ASN A 190 -17.69 -1.47 73.90
C ASN A 190 -18.53 -1.60 72.62
N LEU A 191 -18.98 -2.82 72.31
CA LEU A 191 -19.91 -3.10 71.22
C LEU A 191 -21.27 -2.41 71.49
N GLN A 192 -21.69 -1.54 70.58
CA GLN A 192 -23.04 -0.95 70.58
C GLN A 192 -23.91 -1.62 69.51
N LEU A 193 -25.14 -2.00 69.92
CA LEU A 193 -26.21 -2.45 69.03
C LEU A 193 -26.77 -1.26 68.25
N ILE A 194 -26.65 -1.29 66.92
CA ILE A 194 -27.28 -0.32 66.01
C ILE A 194 -28.41 -1.02 65.25
N ILE A 195 -29.64 -0.57 65.45
CA ILE A 195 -30.82 -1.03 64.70
C ILE A 195 -30.95 -0.20 63.43
N GLN A 196 -30.84 -0.85 62.26
CA GLN A 196 -31.11 -0.22 60.96
C GLN A 196 -32.52 -0.56 60.47
N THR A 197 -33.29 0.46 60.14
CA THR A 197 -34.60 0.34 59.48
C THR A 197 -34.55 0.85 58.05
N LYS A 198 -34.82 -0.02 57.06
CA LYS A 198 -35.11 0.38 55.67
C LYS A 198 -36.60 0.71 55.54
N LYS A 199 -36.93 1.96 55.20
CA LYS A 199 -38.29 2.32 54.80
C LYS A 199 -38.48 2.04 53.31
N ILE A 200 -39.47 1.20 52.99
CA ILE A 200 -39.83 0.81 51.62
C ILE A 200 -41.02 1.68 51.14
N ILE A 201 -40.73 2.44 50.08
CA ILE A 201 -41.51 2.86 48.90
C ILE A 201 -42.74 3.78 49.04
N LYS A 202 -42.68 4.89 48.28
CA LYS A 202 -43.77 5.34 47.41
C LYS A 202 -43.19 5.88 46.11
N THR A 203 -43.43 5.21 44.99
CA THR A 203 -43.08 5.69 43.65
C THR A 203 -44.03 6.84 43.30
N GLN A 204 -43.50 8.05 43.27
CA GLN A 204 -44.12 9.21 42.63
C GLN A 204 -43.44 9.36 41.27
N THR A 205 -44.18 9.20 40.18
CA THR A 205 -43.70 9.49 38.84
C THR A 205 -43.60 11.01 38.69
N THR A 206 -42.41 11.55 38.91
CA THR A 206 -42.04 12.89 38.46
C THR A 206 -41.51 12.77 37.04
N THR A 207 -42.23 13.35 36.08
CA THR A 207 -41.70 13.62 34.74
C THR A 207 -40.53 14.58 34.91
N ARG A 208 -39.31 14.05 34.87
CA ARG A 208 -38.10 14.86 34.74
C ARG A 208 -38.02 15.25 33.27
N VAL A 209 -38.29 16.51 32.96
CA VAL A 209 -37.74 17.11 31.75
C VAL A 209 -36.25 17.14 32.00
N GLU A 210 -35.52 16.20 31.37
CA GLU A 210 -34.08 16.36 31.28
C GLU A 210 -33.85 17.55 30.37
N ASP A 211 -33.36 18.65 30.95
CA ASP A 211 -32.71 19.68 30.17
C ASP A 211 -31.60 18.98 29.40
N LEU A 212 -31.78 18.81 28.09
CA LEU A 212 -30.69 18.44 27.21
C LEU A 212 -29.60 19.48 27.45
N GLU A 213 -28.55 19.11 28.17
CA GLU A 213 -27.29 19.85 28.15
C GLU A 213 -26.81 19.80 26.70
N VAL A 214 -27.24 20.77 25.90
CA VAL A 214 -26.64 21.08 24.62
C VAL A 214 -25.21 21.47 24.97
N LYS A 215 -24.28 20.52 24.79
CA LYS A 215 -22.85 20.80 24.95
C LYS A 215 -22.57 22.11 24.23
N PRO A 216 -21.91 23.08 24.87
CA PRO A 216 -21.59 24.34 24.20
C PRO A 216 -20.91 24.00 22.88
N ILE A 217 -21.49 24.46 21.77
CA ILE A 217 -20.90 24.32 20.45
C ILE A 217 -19.56 25.02 20.55
N GLU A 218 -18.47 24.24 20.62
CA GLU A 218 -17.13 24.81 20.56
C GLU A 218 -17.06 25.62 19.27
N GLU A 219 -16.78 26.93 19.38
CA GLU A 219 -16.51 27.78 18.21
C GLU A 219 -15.27 27.22 17.51
N ARG A 220 -15.50 26.32 16.56
CA ARG A 220 -14.47 25.77 15.70
C ARG A 220 -14.45 26.58 14.41
N GLU A 221 -13.25 26.81 13.89
CA GLU A 221 -13.12 27.41 12.56
C GLU A 221 -13.89 26.54 11.54
N PRO A 222 -14.56 27.15 10.55
CA PRO A 222 -15.28 26.41 9.53
C PRO A 222 -14.38 25.38 8.86
N TRP A 223 -14.87 24.14 8.77
CA TRP A 223 -14.11 23.08 8.13
C TRP A 223 -13.80 23.42 6.68
N THR A 224 -12.55 23.18 6.27
CA THR A 224 -12.11 23.35 4.89
C THR A 224 -11.28 22.16 4.43
N LEU A 225 -11.36 21.83 3.14
CA LEU A 225 -10.56 20.76 2.54
C LEU A 225 -9.04 20.86 2.81
N PRO A 226 -8.40 22.04 2.75
CA PRO A 226 -6.98 22.19 3.13
C PRO A 226 -6.65 21.86 4.59
N SER A 227 -7.65 21.88 5.48
CA SER A 227 -7.51 21.46 6.89
C SER A 227 -7.84 19.98 7.13
N SER A 228 -8.38 19.29 6.12
CA SER A 228 -8.80 17.89 6.21
C SER A 228 -7.64 16.89 6.14
N ILE A 229 -7.94 15.63 6.48
CA ILE A 229 -7.03 14.49 6.34
C ILE A 229 -6.62 14.26 4.87
N PHE A 230 -7.41 14.75 3.91
CA PHE A 230 -7.17 14.64 2.48
C PHE A 230 -6.20 15.70 1.93
N LYS A 231 -5.71 16.64 2.76
CA LYS A 231 -4.70 17.65 2.40
C LYS A 231 -3.53 17.11 1.56
N PRO A 232 -2.94 15.92 1.83
CA PRO A 232 -1.82 15.40 1.05
C PRO A 232 -2.10 15.26 -0.46
N ARG A 233 -3.38 15.08 -0.87
CA ARG A 233 -3.78 14.88 -2.26
C ARG A 233 -3.39 16.04 -3.18
N VAL A 234 -3.35 17.27 -2.66
CA VAL A 234 -2.88 18.47 -3.39
C VAL A 234 -1.44 18.34 -3.86
N ARG A 235 -0.60 17.60 -3.13
CA ARG A 235 0.80 17.36 -3.51
C ARG A 235 0.94 16.09 -4.34
N GLU A 236 0.24 15.04 -3.94
CA GLU A 236 0.42 13.66 -4.43
C GLU A 236 -0.25 13.40 -5.77
N SER A 237 -1.41 14.01 -6.05
CA SER A 237 -2.12 13.85 -7.32
C SER A 237 -1.43 14.59 -8.48
N ASP A 238 -1.68 14.14 -9.71
CA ASP A 238 -1.25 14.87 -10.91
C ASP A 238 -2.08 16.14 -11.12
N ALA A 239 -3.33 16.15 -10.64
CA ALA A 239 -4.23 17.32 -10.65
C ALA A 239 -3.77 18.45 -9.74
N LYS A 240 -2.86 18.19 -8.80
CA LYS A 240 -2.43 19.13 -7.77
C LYS A 240 -3.62 19.72 -7.00
N GLY A 241 -4.64 18.89 -6.78
CA GLY A 241 -5.90 19.28 -6.17
C GLY A 241 -6.56 18.11 -5.44
N PHE A 242 -7.72 18.39 -4.85
CA PHE A 242 -8.56 17.38 -4.18
C PHE A 242 -9.42 16.58 -5.15
N PHE A 243 -9.64 17.11 -6.35
CA PHE A 243 -10.45 16.54 -7.41
C PHE A 243 -9.62 16.38 -8.66
N ASP A 244 -9.98 15.38 -9.48
CA ASP A 244 -9.46 15.30 -10.84
C ASP A 244 -10.01 16.47 -11.65
N SER A 245 -9.11 17.25 -12.25
CA SER A 245 -9.48 18.44 -13.03
C SER A 245 -9.52 18.13 -14.52
N HIS A 246 -10.33 18.89 -15.25
CA HIS A 246 -10.42 18.77 -16.71
C HIS A 246 -9.04 18.94 -17.40
N GLN A 247 -8.15 19.75 -16.82
CA GLN A 247 -6.78 19.92 -17.34
C GLN A 247 -5.93 18.64 -17.27
N VAL A 248 -6.16 17.79 -16.26
CA VAL A 248 -5.46 16.51 -16.15
C VAL A 248 -6.11 15.44 -17.00
N GLU A 249 -7.43 15.45 -17.08
CA GLU A 249 -8.18 14.62 -18.02
C GLU A 249 -7.70 14.83 -19.47
N GLU A 250 -7.63 16.09 -19.93
CA GLU A 250 -7.13 16.42 -21.26
C GLU A 250 -5.69 15.93 -21.47
N LYS A 251 -4.79 16.17 -20.50
CA LYS A 251 -3.40 15.66 -20.57
C LYS A 251 -3.32 14.14 -20.62
N MET A 252 -4.22 13.46 -19.91
CA MET A 252 -4.30 12.00 -19.88
C MET A 252 -4.75 11.47 -21.24
N PHE A 253 -5.80 12.06 -21.81
CA PHE A 253 -6.25 11.75 -23.17
C PHE A 253 -5.16 12.01 -24.22
N GLU A 254 -4.53 13.17 -24.20
CA GLU A 254 -3.48 13.54 -25.16
C GLU A 254 -2.30 12.56 -25.13
N ARG A 255 -1.95 12.07 -23.93
CA ARG A 255 -0.90 11.04 -23.78
C ARG A 255 -1.29 9.73 -24.44
N ASP A 256 -2.53 9.29 -24.25
CA ASP A 256 -3.03 8.05 -24.86
C ASP A 256 -3.16 8.21 -26.37
N TRP A 257 -3.73 9.31 -26.83
CA TRP A 257 -3.90 9.61 -28.24
C TRP A 257 -2.57 9.69 -28.97
N GLN A 258 -1.57 10.34 -28.36
CA GLN A 258 -0.20 10.38 -28.89
C GLN A 258 0.37 8.97 -29.09
N ARG A 259 0.12 8.03 -28.16
CA ARG A 259 0.58 6.63 -28.27
C ARG A 259 -0.16 5.85 -29.34
N ALA A 260 -1.47 5.99 -29.42
CA ALA A 260 -2.25 5.39 -30.49
C ALA A 260 -1.75 5.88 -31.86
N CYS A 261 -1.56 7.19 -32.03
CA CYS A 261 -1.03 7.81 -33.25
C CYS A 261 0.43 7.44 -33.56
N ALA A 262 1.23 7.07 -32.56
CA ALA A 262 2.60 6.61 -32.78
C ALA A 262 2.66 5.24 -33.49
N LYS A 263 1.56 4.47 -33.48
CA LYS A 263 1.48 3.20 -34.21
C LYS A 263 1.27 3.45 -35.71
N GLU A 264 2.29 3.12 -36.51
CA GLU A 264 2.24 3.27 -37.97
C GLU A 264 1.02 2.59 -38.60
N LYS A 265 0.67 1.38 -38.15
CA LYS A 265 -0.50 0.63 -38.66
C LYS A 265 -1.83 1.30 -38.34
N PHE A 266 -1.92 2.07 -37.25
CA PHE A 266 -3.12 2.81 -36.90
C PHE A 266 -3.28 4.02 -37.82
N MET A 267 -2.23 4.84 -37.93
CA MET A 267 -2.24 6.01 -38.82
C MET A 267 -2.43 5.64 -40.30
N SER A 268 -1.77 4.58 -40.76
CA SER A 268 -1.93 4.08 -42.14
C SER A 268 -3.37 3.65 -42.42
N MET A 269 -4.04 3.07 -41.43
CA MET A 269 -5.45 2.67 -41.54
C MET A 269 -6.34 3.91 -41.64
N LEU A 270 -6.18 4.92 -40.77
CA LEU A 270 -6.96 6.16 -40.83
C LEU A 270 -6.82 6.87 -42.18
N ILE A 271 -5.59 7.00 -42.69
CA ILE A 271 -5.31 7.65 -43.98
C ILE A 271 -5.97 6.86 -45.12
N ARG A 272 -5.90 5.53 -45.09
CA ARG A 272 -6.49 4.67 -46.12
C ARG A 272 -8.01 4.79 -46.13
N GLU A 273 -8.66 4.66 -44.97
CA GLU A 273 -10.13 4.74 -44.89
C GLU A 273 -10.64 6.16 -45.24
N ASN A 274 -9.92 7.22 -44.84
CA ASN A 274 -10.26 8.60 -45.24
C ASN A 274 -10.20 8.80 -46.77
N LYS A 275 -9.18 8.24 -47.44
CA LYS A 275 -9.03 8.30 -48.91
C LYS A 275 -10.05 7.47 -49.66
N ALA A 276 -10.55 6.39 -49.04
CA ALA A 276 -11.62 5.59 -49.61
C ALA A 276 -12.97 6.34 -49.59
N GLY A 277 -13.13 7.32 -48.70
CA GLY A 277 -14.33 8.14 -48.60
C GLY A 277 -14.51 9.10 -49.78
N LYS A 278 -15.75 9.22 -50.27
CA LYS A 278 -16.09 10.02 -51.47
C LYS A 278 -15.85 11.53 -51.31
N ALA A 279 -15.76 12.02 -50.08
CA ALA A 279 -15.68 13.44 -49.77
C ALA A 279 -14.26 14.02 -49.74
N GLY A 280 -13.21 13.19 -49.78
CA GLY A 280 -11.81 13.66 -49.85
C GLY A 280 -11.47 14.75 -48.83
N LYS A 281 -11.73 14.51 -47.54
CA LYS A 281 -11.42 15.47 -46.47
C LYS A 281 -9.91 15.51 -46.22
N ASP A 282 -9.37 16.70 -45.89
CA ASP A 282 -7.97 16.85 -45.49
C ASP A 282 -7.65 15.92 -44.30
N GLU A 283 -6.53 15.20 -44.39
CA GLU A 283 -6.15 14.16 -43.43
C GLU A 283 -6.06 14.71 -42.01
N LYS A 284 -5.55 15.94 -41.82
CA LYS A 284 -5.41 16.54 -40.49
C LYS A 284 -6.77 16.92 -39.91
N VAL A 285 -7.69 17.39 -40.74
CA VAL A 285 -9.05 17.73 -40.31
C VAL A 285 -9.80 16.48 -39.88
N ALA A 286 -9.76 15.41 -40.68
CA ALA A 286 -10.44 14.16 -40.36
C ALA A 286 -9.91 13.51 -39.06
N ILE A 287 -8.58 13.51 -38.87
CA ILE A 287 -7.95 12.99 -37.64
C ILE A 287 -8.30 13.88 -36.44
N LYS A 288 -8.37 15.20 -36.62
CA LYS A 288 -8.77 16.14 -35.57
C LYS A 288 -10.23 15.93 -35.14
N GLU A 289 -11.14 15.65 -36.06
CA GLU A 289 -12.53 15.35 -35.70
C GLU A 289 -12.65 14.09 -34.83
N ILE A 290 -11.90 13.03 -35.16
CA ILE A 290 -11.82 11.83 -34.32
C ILE A 290 -11.30 12.19 -32.92
N HIS A 291 -10.20 12.93 -32.87
CA HIS A 291 -9.60 13.41 -31.63
C HIS A 291 -10.62 14.17 -30.77
N ASP A 292 -11.32 15.14 -31.35
CA ASP A 292 -12.26 16.00 -30.61
C ASP A 292 -13.48 15.21 -30.12
N VAL A 293 -13.96 14.22 -30.89
CA VAL A 293 -15.03 13.30 -30.47
C VAL A 293 -14.60 12.43 -29.30
N LEU A 294 -13.39 11.86 -29.34
CA LEU A 294 -12.88 11.04 -28.25
C LEU A 294 -12.61 11.86 -26.99
N LEU A 295 -11.99 13.05 -27.12
CA LEU A 295 -11.73 13.96 -26.00
C LEU A 295 -13.03 14.35 -25.28
N LYS A 296 -14.06 14.74 -26.05
CA LYS A 296 -15.37 15.13 -25.51
C LYS A 296 -16.00 14.04 -24.64
N ASN A 297 -15.77 12.77 -24.97
CA ASN A 297 -16.39 11.61 -24.32
C ASN A 297 -15.38 10.78 -23.52
N TYR A 298 -14.21 11.34 -23.21
CA TYR A 298 -13.09 10.58 -22.69
C TYR A 298 -13.37 10.00 -21.31
N LEU A 299 -14.05 10.75 -20.42
CA LEU A 299 -14.41 10.24 -19.08
C LEU A 299 -15.31 9.01 -19.15
N GLN A 300 -16.28 8.98 -20.05
CA GLN A 300 -17.19 7.84 -20.21
C GLN A 300 -16.45 6.64 -20.81
N LEU A 301 -15.57 6.88 -21.78
CA LEU A 301 -14.72 5.82 -22.35
C LEU A 301 -13.74 5.27 -21.32
N TYR A 302 -13.16 6.12 -20.48
CA TYR A 302 -12.29 5.73 -19.38
C TYR A 302 -13.05 4.95 -18.30
N GLY A 303 -14.24 5.42 -17.91
CA GLY A 303 -15.11 4.73 -16.96
C GLY A 303 -15.49 3.33 -17.44
N ALA A 304 -15.85 3.19 -18.72
CA ALA A 304 -16.08 1.90 -19.37
C ALA A 304 -14.83 1.02 -19.29
N PHE A 305 -13.66 1.53 -19.68
CA PHE A 305 -12.41 0.78 -19.60
C PHE A 305 -12.14 0.24 -18.19
N VAL A 306 -12.23 1.10 -17.17
CA VAL A 306 -12.01 0.71 -15.77
C VAL A 306 -13.00 -0.35 -15.31
N TYR A 307 -14.29 -0.17 -15.61
CA TYR A 307 -15.33 -1.10 -15.20
C TYR A 307 -15.18 -2.49 -15.82
N TYR A 308 -14.99 -2.57 -17.14
CA TYR A 308 -14.86 -3.86 -17.80
C TYR A 308 -13.52 -4.53 -17.52
N ALA A 309 -12.42 -3.76 -17.38
CA ALA A 309 -11.14 -4.33 -16.95
C ALA A 309 -11.24 -4.97 -15.55
N ALA A 310 -11.96 -4.32 -14.63
CA ALA A 310 -12.20 -4.84 -13.28
C ALA A 310 -13.11 -6.07 -13.22
N ALA A 311 -14.04 -6.21 -14.17
CA ALA A 311 -14.94 -7.36 -14.28
C ALA A 311 -14.27 -8.62 -14.85
N GLY A 312 -13.12 -8.46 -15.51
CA GLY A 312 -12.38 -9.57 -16.10
C GLY A 312 -11.70 -10.46 -15.06
N THR A 313 -11.35 -11.69 -15.44
CA THR A 313 -10.52 -12.61 -14.63
C THR A 313 -9.02 -12.29 -14.69
N GLY A 314 -8.65 -11.25 -15.44
CA GLY A 314 -7.26 -10.85 -15.69
C GLY A 314 -6.76 -9.80 -14.73
N ASP A 315 -5.67 -9.14 -15.12
CA ASP A 315 -5.17 -7.96 -14.43
C ASP A 315 -6.17 -6.79 -14.60
N PRO A 316 -6.68 -6.17 -13.52
CA PRO A 316 -7.75 -5.19 -13.59
C PRO A 316 -7.29 -3.81 -14.09
N TYR A 317 -6.01 -3.66 -14.43
CA TYR A 317 -5.47 -2.49 -15.09
C TYR A 317 -5.44 -2.63 -16.62
N HIS A 318 -5.76 -3.82 -17.14
CA HIS A 318 -5.74 -4.14 -18.56
C HIS A 318 -7.04 -4.80 -19.01
N LEU A 319 -7.53 -4.43 -20.19
CA LEU A 319 -8.77 -4.98 -20.74
C LEU A 319 -8.48 -6.31 -21.45
N SER A 320 -8.74 -7.43 -20.77
CA SER A 320 -8.63 -8.77 -21.37
C SER A 320 -9.61 -8.98 -22.54
N LEU A 321 -9.35 -9.96 -23.40
CA LEU A 321 -10.24 -10.27 -24.53
C LEU A 321 -11.67 -10.62 -24.08
N ASN A 322 -11.82 -11.36 -22.98
CA ASN A 322 -13.15 -11.70 -22.43
C ASN A 322 -13.88 -10.45 -21.92
N ALA A 323 -13.18 -9.55 -21.24
CA ALA A 323 -13.77 -8.29 -20.78
C ALA A 323 -14.14 -7.36 -21.95
N PHE A 324 -13.28 -7.28 -22.97
CA PHE A 324 -13.59 -6.58 -24.22
C PHE A 324 -14.79 -7.20 -24.94
N THR A 325 -14.95 -8.52 -24.84
CA THR A 325 -16.12 -9.24 -25.36
C THR A 325 -17.41 -8.79 -24.69
N SER A 326 -17.44 -8.78 -23.36
CA SER A 326 -18.59 -8.30 -22.60
C SER A 326 -18.94 -6.85 -22.94
N PHE A 327 -17.92 -5.98 -23.04
CA PHE A 327 -18.13 -4.58 -23.45
C PHE A 327 -18.81 -4.47 -24.83
N LEU A 328 -18.34 -5.23 -25.82
CA LEU A 328 -18.90 -5.20 -27.17
C LEU A 328 -20.35 -5.68 -27.21
N ASP A 329 -20.67 -6.70 -26.42
CA ASP A 329 -22.00 -7.30 -26.35
C ASP A 329 -22.97 -6.36 -25.63
N GLU A 330 -22.59 -5.81 -24.47
CA GLU A 330 -23.39 -4.83 -23.72
C GLU A 330 -23.62 -3.54 -24.52
N CYS A 331 -22.60 -3.05 -25.25
CA CYS A 331 -22.74 -1.85 -26.08
C CYS A 331 -23.37 -2.11 -27.46
N ALA A 332 -23.79 -3.35 -27.76
CA ALA A 332 -24.36 -3.76 -29.05
C ALA A 332 -23.48 -3.37 -30.27
N ILE A 333 -22.17 -3.49 -30.11
CA ILE A 333 -21.19 -3.13 -31.14
C ILE A 333 -21.04 -4.25 -32.16
N ALA A 334 -20.86 -5.49 -31.71
CA ALA A 334 -20.77 -6.64 -32.60
C ALA A 334 -22.13 -6.89 -33.27
N ASP A 335 -22.11 -7.18 -34.57
CA ASP A 335 -23.29 -7.42 -35.39
C ASP A 335 -23.05 -8.65 -36.26
N SER A 336 -23.89 -9.68 -36.11
CA SER A 336 -23.76 -10.94 -36.84
C SER A 336 -23.99 -10.79 -38.35
N GLU A 337 -24.81 -9.81 -38.75
CA GLU A 337 -25.17 -9.54 -40.14
C GLU A 337 -24.20 -8.55 -40.80
N SER A 338 -23.40 -7.82 -40.01
CA SER A 338 -22.41 -6.89 -40.55
C SER A 338 -21.33 -7.63 -41.35
N GLN A 339 -20.88 -7.05 -42.45
CA GLN A 339 -19.77 -7.60 -43.24
C GLN A 339 -18.40 -7.44 -42.55
N PHE A 340 -18.26 -6.44 -41.68
CA PHE A 340 -16.97 -6.01 -41.15
C PHE A 340 -16.91 -5.90 -39.62
N CYS A 341 -18.04 -6.07 -38.93
CA CYS A 341 -18.15 -5.89 -37.48
C CYS A 341 -18.77 -7.11 -36.79
N LYS A 342 -18.47 -8.32 -37.27
CA LYS A 342 -18.84 -9.56 -36.58
C LYS A 342 -17.96 -9.77 -35.37
N ARG A 343 -18.36 -10.71 -34.50
CA ARG A 343 -17.57 -11.15 -33.34
C ARG A 343 -16.11 -11.45 -33.69
N SER A 344 -15.86 -12.21 -34.75
CA SER A 344 -14.51 -12.54 -35.24
C SER A 344 -13.72 -11.32 -35.73
N ASP A 345 -14.41 -10.33 -36.30
CA ASP A 345 -13.78 -9.09 -36.76
C ASP A 345 -13.37 -8.24 -35.55
N CYS A 346 -14.23 -8.16 -34.53
CA CYS A 346 -13.91 -7.50 -33.27
C CYS A 346 -12.73 -8.16 -32.54
N ASP A 347 -12.66 -9.48 -32.51
CA ASP A 347 -11.51 -10.21 -31.95
C ASP A 347 -10.22 -9.91 -32.75
N THR A 348 -10.33 -9.77 -34.08
CA THR A 348 -9.21 -9.33 -34.93
C THR A 348 -8.77 -7.90 -34.59
N VAL A 349 -9.72 -6.99 -34.31
CA VAL A 349 -9.40 -5.63 -33.85
C VAL A 349 -8.61 -5.67 -32.55
N PHE A 350 -9.02 -6.49 -31.58
CA PHE A 350 -8.30 -6.67 -30.32
C PHE A 350 -6.84 -7.10 -30.56
N ILE A 351 -6.63 -8.15 -31.37
CA ILE A 351 -5.30 -8.67 -31.69
C ILE A 351 -4.42 -7.61 -32.36
N VAL A 352 -4.99 -6.81 -33.26
CA VAL A 352 -4.26 -5.75 -33.96
C VAL A 352 -3.87 -4.62 -33.01
N CYS A 353 -4.77 -4.21 -32.11
CA CYS A 353 -4.50 -3.15 -31.14
C CYS A 353 -3.42 -3.56 -30.13
N ASN A 354 -3.47 -4.79 -29.61
CA ASN A 354 -2.52 -5.26 -28.60
C ASN A 354 -1.17 -5.72 -29.17
N PHE A 355 -0.97 -5.64 -30.49
CA PHE A 355 0.29 -6.04 -31.12
C PHE A 355 1.45 -5.12 -30.72
N GLN A 356 2.43 -5.69 -30.02
CA GLN A 356 3.66 -5.01 -29.60
C GLN A 356 4.86 -5.44 -30.46
N PRO A 357 5.45 -4.54 -31.28
CA PRO A 357 6.60 -4.88 -32.10
C PRO A 357 7.92 -4.98 -31.30
N ASP A 358 8.08 -4.16 -30.25
CA ASP A 358 9.30 -4.09 -29.45
C ASP A 358 9.06 -4.52 -28.00
N LYS A 359 9.43 -5.78 -27.71
CA LYS A 359 9.33 -6.40 -26.38
C LYS A 359 10.35 -5.87 -25.36
N LYS A 360 11.25 -4.96 -25.73
CA LYS A 360 12.28 -4.39 -24.84
C LYS A 360 11.98 -2.97 -24.39
N SER A 361 10.94 -2.35 -24.95
CA SER A 361 10.52 -0.99 -24.62
C SER A 361 10.03 -0.89 -23.17
N ALA A 362 10.03 0.32 -22.60
CA ALA A 362 9.43 0.58 -21.28
C ALA A 362 7.91 0.26 -21.28
N GLU A 363 7.25 0.47 -22.42
CA GLU A 363 5.87 0.07 -22.67
C GLU A 363 5.67 -1.45 -22.54
N ALA A 364 6.54 -2.26 -23.15
CA ALA A 364 6.46 -3.72 -23.07
C ALA A 364 6.73 -4.30 -21.66
N GLN A 365 7.28 -3.51 -20.73
CA GLN A 365 7.47 -3.95 -19.35
C GLN A 365 6.18 -3.97 -18.54
N VAL A 366 5.19 -3.17 -18.96
CA VAL A 366 3.92 -3.00 -18.23
C VAL A 366 2.72 -3.41 -19.07
N ASN A 367 2.81 -3.34 -20.41
CA ASN A 367 1.78 -3.80 -21.34
C ASN A 367 1.81 -5.33 -21.49
N ILE A 368 0.74 -6.01 -21.07
CA ILE A 368 0.67 -7.47 -21.12
C ILE A 368 0.18 -7.99 -22.49
N GLU A 369 0.75 -9.10 -22.97
CA GLU A 369 0.55 -9.62 -24.34
C GLU A 369 -0.88 -10.12 -24.67
N ASN A 370 -1.80 -10.19 -23.70
CA ASN A 370 -3.15 -10.73 -23.90
C ASN A 370 -4.25 -9.81 -23.35
N ALA A 371 -3.94 -8.54 -23.10
CA ALA A 371 -4.90 -7.56 -22.61
C ALA A 371 -4.47 -6.15 -22.99
N MET A 372 -5.45 -5.31 -23.34
CA MET A 372 -5.20 -3.97 -23.85
C MET A 372 -4.97 -2.96 -22.73
N MET A 373 -3.98 -2.09 -22.90
CA MET A 373 -3.87 -0.85 -22.12
C MET A 373 -4.85 0.23 -22.63
N ARG A 374 -4.98 1.34 -21.91
CA ARG A 374 -6.02 2.35 -22.14
C ARG A 374 -5.96 2.97 -23.54
N TYR A 375 -4.77 3.31 -24.03
CA TYR A 375 -4.59 3.86 -25.39
C TYR A 375 -4.88 2.83 -26.50
N GLU A 376 -4.66 1.54 -26.24
CA GLU A 376 -4.99 0.47 -27.19
C GLU A 376 -6.50 0.25 -27.26
N TYR A 377 -7.19 0.42 -26.13
CA TYR A 377 -8.64 0.46 -26.09
C TYR A 377 -9.19 1.65 -26.88
N LEU A 378 -8.63 2.86 -26.75
CA LEU A 378 -9.03 4.00 -27.59
C LEU A 378 -8.81 3.73 -29.09
N GLU A 379 -7.68 3.13 -29.44
CA GLU A 379 -7.40 2.67 -30.81
C GLU A 379 -8.49 1.68 -31.29
N ALA A 380 -8.88 0.74 -30.42
CA ALA A 380 -9.91 -0.25 -30.72
C ALA A 380 -11.27 0.41 -30.97
N ILE A 381 -11.67 1.41 -30.16
CA ILE A 381 -12.90 2.17 -30.37
C ILE A 381 -12.94 2.79 -31.78
N VAL A 382 -11.84 3.41 -32.22
CA VAL A 382 -11.77 3.98 -33.57
C VAL A 382 -11.85 2.89 -34.65
N ARG A 383 -11.13 1.78 -34.49
CA ARG A 383 -11.18 0.67 -35.46
C ARG A 383 -12.56 0.02 -35.56
N LEU A 384 -13.25 -0.14 -34.43
CA LEU A 384 -14.62 -0.65 -34.37
C LEU A 384 -15.59 0.30 -35.06
N ALA A 385 -15.45 1.61 -34.83
CA ALA A 385 -16.31 2.61 -35.45
C ALA A 385 -16.24 2.57 -36.98
N LEU A 386 -15.02 2.50 -37.53
CA LEU A 386 -14.80 2.39 -38.97
C LEU A 386 -15.25 1.04 -39.53
N SER A 387 -15.24 -0.01 -38.71
CA SER A 387 -15.70 -1.34 -39.11
C SER A 387 -17.22 -1.47 -39.03
N LYS A 388 -17.90 -0.75 -38.13
CA LYS A 388 -19.37 -0.77 -37.99
C LYS A 388 -20.08 0.21 -38.91
N TYR A 389 -19.57 1.44 -39.00
CA TYR A 389 -20.23 2.53 -39.73
C TYR A 389 -19.51 2.92 -41.02
N GLY A 390 -18.21 2.62 -41.13
CA GLY A 390 -17.38 2.94 -42.28
C GLY A 390 -17.43 1.90 -43.40
N LYS A 391 -16.44 1.97 -44.31
CA LYS A 391 -16.23 1.01 -45.41
C LYS A 391 -17.44 0.86 -46.35
N GLY A 392 -18.10 1.97 -46.65
CA GLY A 392 -19.28 1.99 -47.53
C GLY A 392 -20.57 1.46 -46.90
N GLN A 393 -20.61 1.32 -45.56
CA GLN A 393 -21.83 1.02 -44.82
C GLN A 393 -22.69 2.27 -44.65
N GLU A 394 -22.70 2.92 -43.47
CA GLU A 394 -23.57 4.07 -43.20
C GLU A 394 -22.92 5.42 -43.53
N SER A 395 -21.61 5.58 -43.29
CA SER A 395 -20.89 6.83 -43.49
C SER A 395 -19.49 6.60 -44.07
N ASP A 396 -19.08 7.48 -44.97
CA ASP A 396 -17.71 7.53 -45.50
C ASP A 396 -16.82 8.53 -44.71
N ASP A 397 -17.41 9.30 -43.79
CA ASP A 397 -16.70 10.24 -42.93
C ASP A 397 -16.25 9.54 -41.64
N ILE A 398 -14.93 9.43 -41.46
CA ILE A 398 -14.31 8.70 -40.35
C ILE A 398 -14.60 9.33 -38.98
N GLY A 399 -14.74 10.66 -38.91
CA GLY A 399 -15.10 11.36 -37.67
C GLY A 399 -16.54 11.06 -37.27
N VAL A 400 -17.46 11.10 -38.24
CA VAL A 400 -18.88 10.73 -38.04
C VAL A 400 -19.03 9.26 -37.65
N CYS A 401 -18.23 8.35 -38.21
CA CYS A 401 -18.24 6.95 -37.80
C CYS A 401 -17.92 6.78 -36.31
N VAL A 402 -16.87 7.47 -35.83
CA VAL A 402 -16.46 7.43 -34.42
C VAL A 402 -17.52 8.06 -33.53
N GLN A 403 -18.08 9.20 -33.94
CA GLN A 403 -19.19 9.83 -33.22
C GLN A 403 -20.39 8.89 -33.10
N ASN A 404 -20.80 8.23 -34.19
CA ASN A 404 -21.91 7.28 -34.20
C ASN A 404 -21.67 6.10 -33.24
N LEU A 405 -20.47 5.51 -33.24
CA LEU A 405 -20.16 4.42 -32.32
C LEU A 405 -20.23 4.90 -30.87
N VAL A 406 -19.64 6.04 -30.54
CA VAL A 406 -19.64 6.55 -29.17
C VAL A 406 -21.06 6.89 -28.72
N GLU A 407 -21.82 7.66 -29.49
CA GLU A 407 -23.13 8.16 -29.08
C GLU A 407 -24.22 7.07 -29.16
N ARG A 408 -24.28 6.29 -30.25
CA ARG A 408 -25.37 5.33 -30.50
C ARG A 408 -25.12 3.96 -29.88
N ASN A 409 -23.87 3.55 -29.68
CA ASN A 409 -23.55 2.25 -29.09
C ASN A 409 -23.05 2.37 -27.66
N VAL A 410 -21.97 3.12 -27.43
CA VAL A 410 -21.34 3.18 -26.11
C VAL A 410 -22.25 3.91 -25.13
N LEU A 411 -22.45 5.22 -25.29
CA LEU A 411 -23.18 6.05 -24.33
C LEU A 411 -24.64 5.64 -24.15
N SER A 412 -25.26 5.09 -25.20
CA SER A 412 -26.67 4.68 -25.16
C SER A 412 -26.91 3.37 -24.40
N ASN A 413 -25.91 2.49 -24.31
CA ASN A 413 -26.07 1.16 -23.73
C ASN A 413 -25.11 0.86 -22.57
N LEU A 414 -24.24 1.81 -22.21
CA LEU A 414 -23.24 1.61 -21.16
C LEU A 414 -23.92 1.36 -19.80
N SER A 415 -23.44 0.35 -19.07
CA SER A 415 -23.86 0.11 -17.70
C SER A 415 -23.76 1.40 -16.85
N PRO A 416 -24.77 1.73 -16.02
CA PRO A 416 -24.69 2.87 -15.11
C PRO A 416 -23.46 2.81 -14.19
N LEU A 417 -23.04 1.60 -13.79
CA LEU A 417 -21.83 1.40 -12.96
C LEU A 417 -20.53 1.70 -13.72
N ALA A 418 -20.53 1.56 -15.04
CA ALA A 418 -19.41 1.96 -15.89
C ALA A 418 -19.36 3.47 -16.16
N SER A 419 -20.43 4.20 -15.81
CA SER A 419 -20.54 5.66 -15.98
C SER A 419 -20.32 6.44 -14.69
N VAL A 420 -19.87 5.78 -13.61
CA VAL A 420 -19.61 6.41 -12.31
C VAL A 420 -18.46 7.41 -12.43
N VAL A 421 -18.71 8.65 -12.03
CA VAL A 421 -17.69 9.71 -11.96
C VAL A 421 -17.09 9.73 -10.56
N PRO A 422 -15.78 9.43 -10.39
CA PRO A 422 -15.16 9.34 -9.06
C PRO A 422 -15.28 10.60 -8.20
N ASN A 423 -15.25 11.78 -8.85
CA ASN A 423 -15.38 13.08 -8.16
C ASN A 423 -16.74 13.29 -7.49
N ASP A 424 -17.83 12.70 -8.00
CA ASP A 424 -19.16 12.86 -7.42
C ASP A 424 -19.19 12.25 -6.01
N PHE A 425 -18.64 11.04 -5.84
CA PHE A 425 -18.48 10.44 -4.53
C PHE A 425 -17.62 11.30 -3.59
N ARG A 426 -16.54 11.88 -4.11
CA ARG A 426 -15.66 12.76 -3.31
C ARG A 426 -16.43 13.98 -2.82
N GLN A 427 -17.18 14.62 -3.69
CA GLN A 427 -17.93 15.83 -3.39
C GLN A 427 -19.12 15.56 -2.47
N ASP A 428 -19.90 14.53 -2.77
CA ASP A 428 -21.23 14.34 -2.18
C ASP A 428 -21.22 13.42 -0.95
N ARG A 429 -20.19 12.56 -0.81
CA ARG A 429 -20.13 11.55 0.26
C ARG A 429 -18.89 11.66 1.15
N LEU A 430 -17.70 11.92 0.58
CA LEU A 430 -16.44 11.80 1.30
C LEU A 430 -15.97 13.12 1.93
N TYR A 431 -16.03 14.22 1.18
CA TYR A 431 -15.45 15.51 1.57
C TYR A 431 -16.43 16.34 2.37
N ASN A 432 -16.66 15.91 3.61
CA ASN A 432 -17.37 16.67 4.61
C ASN A 432 -16.66 16.57 5.96
N GLU A 433 -17.05 17.47 6.87
CA GLU A 433 -16.45 17.58 8.19
C GLU A 433 -16.62 16.30 9.02
N GLU A 434 -17.80 15.67 8.97
CA GLU A 434 -18.13 14.50 9.78
C GLU A 434 -17.23 13.31 9.44
N VAL A 435 -17.07 13.02 8.15
CA VAL A 435 -16.19 11.97 7.65
C VAL A 435 -14.73 12.27 7.98
N ASP A 436 -14.28 13.51 7.78
CA ASP A 436 -12.92 13.92 8.13
C ASP A 436 -12.61 13.72 9.63
N LEU A 437 -13.53 14.11 10.50
CA LEU A 437 -13.38 13.97 11.96
C LEU A 437 -13.30 12.49 12.38
N ILE A 438 -14.15 11.62 11.81
CA ILE A 438 -14.12 10.18 12.09
C ILE A 438 -12.81 9.57 11.62
N LEU A 439 -12.37 9.87 10.40
CA LEU A 439 -11.11 9.36 9.86
C LEU A 439 -9.90 9.86 10.66
N LYS A 440 -9.89 11.14 11.09
CA LYS A 440 -8.85 11.70 11.96
C LYS A 440 -8.84 11.04 13.34
N LYS A 441 -10.00 10.77 13.93
CA LYS A 441 -10.12 10.08 15.22
C LYS A 441 -9.48 8.69 15.17
N HIS A 442 -9.67 7.97 14.06
CA HIS A 442 -9.18 6.60 13.89
C HIS A 442 -7.86 6.49 13.10
N GLN A 443 -7.21 7.62 12.78
CA GLN A 443 -6.08 7.66 11.84
C GLN A 443 -4.91 6.75 12.21
N ASN A 444 -4.63 6.54 13.50
CA ASN A 444 -3.49 5.74 13.95
C ASN A 444 -3.71 4.26 13.61
N LEU A 445 -4.92 3.76 13.85
CA LEU A 445 -5.32 2.41 13.44
C LEU A 445 -5.32 2.28 11.91
N LEU A 446 -5.90 3.25 11.22
CA LEU A 446 -5.98 3.23 9.75
C LEU A 446 -4.59 3.25 9.10
N LYS A 447 -3.64 4.03 9.63
CA LYS A 447 -2.23 4.02 9.19
C LYS A 447 -1.54 2.70 9.48
N ALA A 448 -1.84 2.06 10.62
CA ALA A 448 -1.30 0.74 10.95
C ALA A 448 -1.82 -0.33 9.98
N LEU A 449 -3.12 -0.32 9.67
CA LEU A 449 -3.73 -1.20 8.67
C LEU A 449 -3.11 -0.98 7.29
N TYR A 450 -3.09 0.27 6.82
CA TYR A 450 -2.46 0.62 5.54
C TYR A 450 -1.01 0.12 5.47
N SER A 451 -0.20 0.35 6.52
CA SER A 451 1.19 -0.12 6.56
C SER A 451 1.32 -1.64 6.56
N ARG A 452 0.44 -2.35 7.29
CA ARG A 452 0.42 -3.81 7.41
C ARG A 452 0.22 -4.50 6.06
N TYR A 453 -0.67 -3.95 5.23
CA TYR A 453 -1.06 -4.54 3.95
C TYR A 453 -0.25 -4.04 2.74
N ARG A 454 0.76 -3.18 2.94
CA ARG A 454 1.77 -2.93 1.91
C ARG A 454 2.67 -4.16 1.77
N LEU A 455 2.20 -5.17 1.06
CA LEU A 455 2.88 -6.46 0.99
C LEU A 455 4.28 -6.32 0.38
N LYS A 456 5.17 -7.24 0.75
CA LYS A 456 6.50 -7.31 0.15
C LYS A 456 6.37 -7.85 -1.28
N PRO A 457 7.19 -7.37 -2.23
CA PRO A 457 7.20 -7.92 -3.58
C PRO A 457 7.51 -9.42 -3.61
N SER A 458 6.88 -10.14 -4.54
CA SER A 458 7.21 -11.52 -4.88
C SER A 458 8.68 -11.61 -5.30
N GLY A 459 9.49 -12.40 -4.57
CA GLY A 459 10.95 -12.47 -4.76
C GLY A 459 11.79 -11.72 -3.72
N GLY A 460 11.14 -11.07 -2.74
CA GLY A 460 11.81 -10.33 -1.68
C GLY A 460 12.16 -8.90 -2.09
N GLY A 461 12.55 -8.08 -1.12
CA GLY A 461 12.83 -6.66 -1.32
C GLY A 461 12.16 -5.76 -0.28
N LEU A 462 12.32 -4.46 -0.48
CA LEU A 462 11.67 -3.43 0.33
C LEU A 462 10.18 -3.38 0.00
N ARG A 463 9.35 -3.08 1.01
CA ARG A 463 7.91 -2.83 0.78
C ARG A 463 7.76 -1.53 0.00
N HIS A 464 6.72 -1.44 -0.81
CA HIS A 464 6.33 -0.15 -1.39
C HIS A 464 5.75 0.77 -0.31
N LYS A 465 5.92 2.09 -0.44
CA LYS A 465 5.27 3.08 0.44
C LYS A 465 3.78 3.27 0.10
N VAL A 466 3.35 2.73 -1.03
CA VAL A 466 1.98 2.73 -1.55
C VAL A 466 1.33 1.36 -1.37
N LEU A 467 0.00 1.32 -1.23
CA LEU A 467 -0.76 0.09 -1.15
C LEU A 467 -1.15 -0.36 -2.57
N ARG A 468 -0.86 -1.62 -2.90
CA ARG A 468 -1.25 -2.23 -4.18
C ARG A 468 -2.51 -3.07 -4.00
N LEU A 469 -3.13 -3.45 -5.11
CA LEU A 469 -4.43 -4.13 -5.09
C LEU A 469 -4.38 -5.48 -4.36
N ASP A 470 -3.30 -6.24 -4.50
CA ASP A 470 -3.08 -7.50 -3.78
C ASP A 470 -3.18 -7.31 -2.25
N GLY A 471 -2.53 -6.27 -1.73
CA GLY A 471 -2.62 -5.90 -0.32
C GLY A 471 -4.02 -5.43 0.09
N TRP A 472 -4.70 -4.68 -0.76
CA TRP A 472 -6.08 -4.25 -0.53
C TRP A 472 -7.08 -5.42 -0.48
N LEU A 473 -7.00 -6.35 -1.42
CA LEU A 473 -7.89 -7.52 -1.45
C LEU A 473 -7.60 -8.46 -0.28
N GLN A 474 -6.32 -8.62 0.10
CA GLN A 474 -5.97 -9.35 1.32
C GLN A 474 -6.58 -8.67 2.56
N PHE A 475 -6.51 -7.35 2.65
CA PHE A 475 -7.15 -6.60 3.73
C PHE A 475 -8.66 -6.85 3.79
N LEU A 476 -9.37 -6.73 2.67
CA LEU A 476 -10.82 -6.95 2.64
C LEU A 476 -11.20 -8.37 3.05
N ASN A 477 -10.41 -9.36 2.63
CA ASN A 477 -10.60 -10.75 2.99
C ASN A 477 -10.34 -11.01 4.48
N ASP A 478 -9.21 -10.54 5.01
CA ASP A 478 -8.84 -10.71 6.42
C ASP A 478 -9.78 -9.93 7.37
N ALA A 479 -10.42 -8.87 6.87
CA ALA A 479 -11.45 -8.12 7.59
C ALA A 479 -12.87 -8.69 7.40
N HIS A 480 -13.04 -9.78 6.63
CA HIS A 480 -14.33 -10.38 6.29
C HIS A 480 -15.34 -9.37 5.71
N LEU A 481 -14.85 -8.41 4.93
CA LEU A 481 -15.68 -7.39 4.28
C LEU A 481 -16.26 -7.87 2.95
N VAL A 482 -15.75 -8.95 2.38
CA VAL A 482 -16.31 -9.56 1.16
C VAL A 482 -17.38 -10.58 1.56
N ASP A 483 -18.59 -10.41 1.05
CA ASP A 483 -19.74 -11.30 1.28
C ASP A 483 -20.63 -11.38 0.03
N ALA A 484 -21.84 -11.94 0.16
CA ALA A 484 -22.77 -12.07 -0.95
C ALA A 484 -23.32 -10.72 -1.46
N GLN A 485 -23.26 -9.65 -0.65
CA GLN A 485 -23.74 -8.31 -1.03
C GLN A 485 -22.61 -7.41 -1.55
N PHE A 486 -21.40 -7.60 -1.05
CA PHE A 486 -20.21 -6.88 -1.45
C PHE A 486 -19.17 -7.89 -1.96
N THR A 487 -19.13 -8.05 -3.26
CA THR A 487 -18.30 -9.05 -3.93
C THR A 487 -16.85 -8.60 -4.04
N LEU A 488 -15.98 -9.52 -4.46
CA LEU A 488 -14.59 -9.19 -4.76
C LEU A 488 -14.48 -8.11 -5.84
N GLN A 489 -15.38 -8.11 -6.83
CA GLN A 489 -15.43 -7.11 -7.89
C GLN A 489 -15.75 -5.72 -7.33
N ASP A 490 -16.68 -5.61 -6.37
CA ASP A 490 -16.98 -4.35 -5.69
C ASP A 490 -15.76 -3.82 -4.92
N GLY A 491 -15.01 -4.74 -4.28
CA GLY A 491 -13.73 -4.43 -3.66
C GLY A 491 -12.68 -3.88 -4.64
N ILE A 492 -12.57 -4.47 -5.83
CA ILE A 492 -11.66 -4.00 -6.89
C ILE A 492 -12.11 -2.62 -7.39
N LEU A 493 -13.40 -2.43 -7.67
CA LEU A 493 -13.94 -1.16 -8.14
C LEU A 493 -13.76 -0.04 -7.10
N ALA A 494 -13.97 -0.32 -5.81
CA ALA A 494 -13.71 0.63 -4.72
C ALA A 494 -12.25 1.13 -4.73
N PHE A 495 -11.30 0.23 -4.96
CA PHE A 495 -9.88 0.57 -5.12
C PHE A 495 -9.61 1.39 -6.40
N LEU A 496 -10.19 0.99 -7.53
CA LEU A 496 -9.91 1.64 -8.81
C LEU A 496 -10.51 3.05 -8.87
N TRP A 497 -11.72 3.23 -8.32
CA TRP A 497 -12.41 4.53 -8.24
C TRP A 497 -11.81 5.46 -7.17
N SER A 498 -11.10 4.93 -6.17
CA SER A 498 -10.44 5.79 -5.18
C SER A 498 -9.18 6.49 -5.72
N ARG A 499 -8.60 5.99 -6.82
CA ARG A 499 -7.42 6.58 -7.45
C ARG A 499 -7.72 7.93 -8.08
N MET A 500 -6.75 8.83 -8.03
CA MET A 500 -6.71 10.03 -8.85
C MET A 500 -6.19 9.68 -10.26
N PHE A 501 -6.50 10.50 -11.26
CA PHE A 501 -6.01 10.33 -12.62
C PHE A 501 -4.48 10.41 -12.69
N ILE A 502 -3.91 9.52 -13.51
CA ILE A 502 -2.49 9.44 -13.81
C ILE A 502 -2.32 9.72 -15.30
N ILE A 503 -1.58 10.78 -15.61
CA ILE A 503 -1.43 11.27 -16.99
C ILE A 503 -0.78 10.22 -17.88
N ASP A 504 0.27 9.56 -17.41
CA ASP A 504 1.02 8.56 -18.17
C ASP A 504 1.09 7.24 -17.39
N GLU A 505 0.15 6.33 -17.68
CA GLU A 505 0.05 5.04 -16.99
C GLU A 505 1.25 4.11 -17.26
N ILE A 506 2.00 4.30 -18.33
CA ILE A 506 3.19 3.47 -18.62
C ILE A 506 4.37 3.99 -17.81
N LYS A 507 4.63 5.29 -17.90
CA LYS A 507 5.77 5.91 -17.22
C LYS A 507 5.62 5.83 -15.71
N ASP A 508 4.42 6.13 -15.21
CA ASP A 508 4.11 6.18 -13.78
C ASP A 508 3.28 4.96 -13.35
N TYR A 509 3.55 3.78 -13.95
CA TYR A 509 2.77 2.56 -13.74
C TYR A 509 2.70 2.12 -12.27
N SER A 510 3.76 2.31 -11.49
CA SER A 510 3.73 2.01 -10.05
C SER A 510 2.72 2.90 -9.31
N LYS A 511 2.56 4.16 -9.74
CA LYS A 511 1.58 5.09 -9.16
C LYS A 511 0.17 4.76 -9.67
N TYR A 512 0.05 4.39 -10.94
CA TYR A 512 -1.21 3.94 -11.52
C TYR A 512 -1.73 2.67 -10.82
N SER A 513 -0.90 1.64 -10.62
CA SER A 513 -1.30 0.36 -10.02
C SER A 513 -1.33 0.36 -8.48
N SER A 514 -1.37 1.52 -7.83
CA SER A 514 -1.38 1.63 -6.37
C SER A 514 -2.22 2.81 -5.86
N ILE A 515 -2.45 2.83 -4.56
CA ILE A 515 -3.17 3.89 -3.85
C ILE A 515 -2.30 4.44 -2.71
N THR A 516 -2.40 5.75 -2.48
CA THR A 516 -1.79 6.42 -1.32
C THR A 516 -2.61 6.15 -0.06
N PHE A 517 -2.15 6.66 1.09
CA PHE A 517 -2.92 6.56 2.34
C PHE A 517 -4.28 7.24 2.22
N VAL A 518 -4.35 8.43 1.61
CA VAL A 518 -5.63 9.17 1.48
C VAL A 518 -6.57 8.50 0.47
N ASP A 519 -6.03 7.87 -0.57
CA ASP A 519 -6.82 7.06 -1.51
C ASP A 519 -7.33 5.78 -0.83
N PHE A 520 -6.56 5.17 0.07
CA PHE A 520 -7.02 4.05 0.92
C PHE A 520 -8.19 4.46 1.84
N LEU A 521 -8.18 5.68 2.37
CA LEU A 521 -9.32 6.19 3.14
C LEU A 521 -10.57 6.37 2.27
N GLU A 522 -10.39 6.85 1.03
CA GLU A 522 -11.50 6.92 0.07
C GLU A 522 -12.02 5.53 -0.30
N ALA A 523 -11.14 4.55 -0.56
CA ALA A 523 -11.53 3.18 -0.84
C ALA A 523 -12.34 2.57 0.30
N LEU A 524 -11.92 2.81 1.56
CA LEU A 524 -12.69 2.42 2.75
C LEU A 524 -14.05 3.12 2.82
N GLY A 525 -14.10 4.42 2.50
CA GLY A 525 -15.37 5.16 2.42
C GLY A 525 -16.32 4.55 1.40
N ARG A 526 -15.82 4.13 0.23
CA ARG A 526 -16.61 3.46 -0.81
C ARG A 526 -17.11 2.09 -0.35
N VAL A 527 -16.29 1.32 0.35
CA VAL A 527 -16.73 0.05 0.98
C VAL A 527 -17.84 0.31 2.00
N ALA A 528 -17.68 1.34 2.83
CA ALA A 528 -18.69 1.69 3.85
C ALA A 528 -20.01 2.16 3.21
N ASP A 529 -19.97 2.91 2.11
CA ASP A 529 -21.15 3.35 1.36
C ASP A 529 -21.86 2.18 0.65
N ALA A 530 -21.10 1.19 0.18
CA ALA A 530 -21.65 0.00 -0.48
C ALA A 530 -22.26 -1.02 0.50
N LYS A 531 -21.80 -1.03 1.76
CA LYS A 531 -22.31 -1.95 2.79
C LYS A 531 -23.64 -1.46 3.34
N SER A 532 -24.68 -2.26 3.16
CA SER A 532 -25.97 -2.01 3.82
C SER A 532 -25.85 -2.33 5.31
N LEU A 533 -25.93 -1.29 6.14
CA LEU A 533 -26.01 -1.42 7.60
C LEU A 533 -27.45 -1.13 8.04
N PRO A 534 -27.95 -1.80 9.09
CA PRO A 534 -29.25 -1.50 9.67
C PRO A 534 -29.31 -0.03 10.10
N SER A 535 -30.47 0.60 9.94
CA SER A 535 -30.64 1.97 10.42
C SER A 535 -30.60 2.01 11.95
N ALA A 536 -30.32 3.18 12.54
CA ALA A 536 -30.36 3.33 13.99
C ALA A 536 -31.74 2.93 14.57
N SER A 537 -32.83 3.25 13.86
CA SER A 537 -34.18 2.82 14.24
C SER A 537 -34.37 1.30 14.19
N ASP A 538 -33.72 0.62 13.24
CA ASP A 538 -33.78 -0.85 13.14
C ASP A 538 -32.99 -1.49 14.28
N LEU A 539 -31.84 -0.92 14.65
CA LEU A 539 -31.06 -1.37 15.81
C LEU A 539 -31.84 -1.19 17.12
N ASP A 540 -32.43 -0.01 17.32
CA ASP A 540 -33.21 0.32 18.52
C ASP A 540 -34.44 -0.58 18.66
N SER A 541 -35.16 -0.82 17.56
CA SER A 541 -36.34 -1.70 17.57
C SER A 541 -36.02 -3.16 17.87
N HIS A 542 -34.78 -3.59 17.62
CA HIS A 542 -34.29 -4.95 17.90
C HIS A 542 -33.36 -5.01 19.13
N ASN A 543 -33.26 -3.94 19.93
CA ASN A 543 -32.41 -3.83 21.13
C ASN A 543 -30.92 -4.10 20.90
N TYR A 544 -30.37 -3.70 19.75
CA TYR A 544 -28.92 -3.71 19.52
C TYR A 544 -28.30 -2.36 19.86
N GLU A 545 -27.26 -2.33 20.70
CA GLU A 545 -26.57 -1.09 21.07
C GLU A 545 -25.73 -0.51 19.92
N ASN A 546 -25.26 -1.38 19.02
CA ASN A 546 -24.48 -0.98 17.85
C ASN A 546 -24.59 -2.02 16.72
N VAL A 547 -24.11 -1.65 15.53
CA VAL A 547 -24.14 -2.48 14.33
C VAL A 547 -23.34 -3.78 14.49
N LEU A 548 -22.27 -3.78 15.30
CA LEU A 548 -21.44 -4.96 15.52
C LEU A 548 -22.23 -6.04 16.28
N ASP A 549 -22.98 -5.64 17.30
CA ASP A 549 -23.83 -6.56 18.07
C ASP A 549 -24.90 -7.20 17.17
N TRP A 550 -25.52 -6.41 16.31
CA TRP A 550 -26.47 -6.90 15.29
C TRP A 550 -25.81 -7.89 14.33
N ALA A 551 -24.62 -7.58 13.82
CA ALA A 551 -23.91 -8.42 12.87
C ALA A 551 -23.53 -9.77 13.50
N MET A 552 -23.03 -9.76 14.74
CA MET A 552 -22.69 -10.97 15.48
C MET A 552 -23.90 -11.87 15.74
N ASP A 553 -25.07 -11.29 16.03
CA ASP A 553 -26.29 -12.09 16.26
C ASP A 553 -26.86 -12.64 14.95
N LYS A 554 -26.79 -11.87 13.86
CA LYS A 554 -27.13 -12.35 12.51
C LYS A 554 -26.27 -13.54 12.10
N GLU A 555 -24.96 -13.49 12.31
CA GLU A 555 -24.05 -14.61 12.02
C GLU A 555 -24.38 -15.87 12.85
N ARG A 556 -24.77 -15.71 14.12
CA ARG A 556 -25.22 -16.82 14.96
C ARG A 556 -26.50 -17.46 14.42
N MET A 557 -27.48 -16.64 14.05
CA MET A 557 -28.77 -17.08 13.50
C MET A 557 -28.59 -17.84 12.18
N GLU A 558 -27.73 -17.35 11.29
CA GLU A 558 -27.44 -18.00 10.00
C GLU A 558 -26.59 -19.27 10.15
N GLY A 559 -25.69 -19.30 11.14
CA GLY A 559 -24.86 -20.46 11.48
C GLY A 559 -25.64 -21.69 11.99
N ASP A 560 -26.73 -21.47 12.74
CA ASP A 560 -27.54 -22.56 13.32
C ASP A 560 -28.43 -23.29 12.29
N ILE A 561 -28.68 -22.70 11.12
CA ILE A 561 -29.47 -23.31 10.05
C ILE A 561 -28.65 -24.40 9.32
N GLY A 562 -27.32 -24.29 9.30
CA GLY A 562 -26.42 -25.23 8.63
C GLY A 562 -26.23 -26.58 9.34
N THR A 563 -26.44 -26.64 10.65
CA THR A 563 -26.22 -27.84 11.48
C THR A 563 -27.44 -28.76 11.59
N SER A 564 -28.65 -28.29 11.26
CA SER A 564 -29.87 -29.09 11.36
C SER A 564 -30.15 -30.00 10.16
N ASN A 565 -29.48 -29.80 9.01
CA ASN A 565 -29.74 -30.59 7.80
C ASN A 565 -28.85 -31.83 7.61
N ASN A 566 -27.88 -32.09 8.48
CA ASN A 566 -26.94 -33.22 8.33
C ASN A 566 -27.28 -34.49 9.14
N ASN A 567 -28.41 -34.52 9.86
CA ASN A 567 -28.74 -35.65 10.75
C ASN A 567 -29.76 -36.66 10.21
N ASN A 568 -30.22 -36.56 8.95
CA ASN A 568 -31.26 -37.46 8.41
C ASN A 568 -30.83 -38.47 7.33
N ASN A 569 -29.53 -38.62 7.04
CA ASN A 569 -29.07 -39.52 5.97
C ASN A 569 -28.06 -40.60 6.40
N ASN A 570 -28.25 -41.20 7.58
CA ASN A 570 -27.54 -42.43 7.96
C ASN A 570 -28.45 -43.38 8.72
N ASN A 571 -29.34 -44.07 8.02
CA ASN A 571 -29.94 -45.33 8.45
C ASN A 571 -30.56 -46.03 7.24
N ASN A 572 -29.73 -46.71 6.44
CA ASN A 572 -30.13 -47.91 5.68
C ASN A 572 -28.93 -48.47 4.93
N THR A 573 -28.14 -49.33 5.60
CA THR A 573 -27.43 -50.45 4.96
C THR A 573 -26.88 -51.38 6.04
N SER A 574 -27.63 -52.43 6.40
CA SER A 574 -27.08 -53.75 6.74
C SER A 574 -28.19 -54.74 7.15
N SER A 575 -27.99 -56.00 6.76
CA SER A 575 -28.85 -57.19 6.89
C SER A 575 -29.97 -57.27 5.83
N SER A 576 -30.06 -58.30 5.00
CA SER A 576 -29.77 -59.72 5.24
C SER A 576 -29.56 -60.46 3.91
N GLY A 577 -28.67 -61.45 3.93
CA GLY A 577 -28.60 -62.50 2.93
C GLY A 577 -29.69 -63.54 3.16
N GLY A 578 -30.08 -64.20 2.06
CA GLY A 578 -31.13 -65.21 1.96
C GLY A 578 -31.63 -65.28 0.54
#